data_AF-A0A0F3R9R4-F1
#
_entry.id   AF-A0A0F3R9R4-F1
#
_cell.length_a   1.000
_cell.length_b   1.000
_cell.length_c   1.000
_cell.angle_alpha   90.00
_cell.angle_beta   90.00
_cell.angle_gamma   90.00
#
_symmetry.space_group_name_H-M   'P 1'
#
loop_
_entity.id
_entity.type
_entity.pdbx_description
1 polymer ?
#
loop_
_entity_poly.entity_id
_entity_poly.type
_entity_poly.pdbx_seq_one_letter_code
_entity_poly.pdbx_strand_id
1 'polypeptide(L)' 'MITLGDSERAVLAHLVIESCATIFYEKLGSIFFNHKAAKHFKTHMHLDPEHEQMGIDLLKQININDSSLLNIQKKAGI' A
#
# COMPACT_ATOMS: atom_id res chain seq x y z
N MET A 1 23.94 7.07 3.20
CA MET A 1 22.99 6.55 2.20
C MET A 1 22.53 5.20 2.73
N ILE A 2 21.23 5.03 2.98
CA ILE A 2 20.70 3.74 3.47
C ILE A 2 20.80 2.76 2.30
N THR A 3 21.57 1.69 2.46
CA THR A 3 21.67 0.63 1.46
C THR A 3 20.69 -0.46 1.87
N LEU A 4 19.53 -0.50 1.22
CA LEU A 4 18.53 -1.54 1.42
C LEU A 4 18.96 -2.83 0.71
N GLY A 5 18.59 -3.99 1.24
CA GLY A 5 18.65 -5.26 0.52
C GLY A 5 17.50 -5.39 -0.48
N ASP A 6 17.53 -6.45 -1.30
CA ASP A 6 16.52 -6.67 -2.33
C ASP A 6 15.13 -6.92 -1.75
N SER A 7 15.05 -7.62 -0.63
CA SER A 7 13.79 -7.88 0.08
C SER A 7 13.16 -6.59 0.62
N GLU A 8 13.94 -5.71 1.26
CA GLU A 8 13.39 -4.43 1.75
C GLU A 8 12.97 -3.52 0.59
N ARG A 9 13.74 -3.51 -0.52
CA ARG A 9 13.35 -2.79 -1.74
C ARG A 9 12.03 -3.31 -2.31
N ALA A 10 11.85 -4.62 -2.38
CA ALA A 10 10.62 -5.23 -2.88
C ALA A 10 9.42 -4.88 -1.99
N VAL A 11 9.56 -4.97 -0.67
CA VAL A 11 8.49 -4.61 0.28
C VAL A 11 8.09 -3.14 0.15
N LEU A 12 9.06 -2.22 0.03
CA LEU A 12 8.75 -0.80 -0.18
C LEU A 12 8.06 -0.55 -1.53
N ALA A 13 8.49 -1.21 -2.61
CA ALA A 13 7.85 -1.09 -3.90
C ALA A 13 6.41 -1.59 -3.86
N HIS A 14 6.17 -2.74 -3.23
CA HIS A 14 4.82 -3.27 -3.03
C HIS A 14 3.95 -2.33 -2.19
N LEU A 15 4.48 -1.81 -1.08
CA LEU A 15 3.74 -0.86 -0.25
C LEU A 15 3.28 0.38 -1.04
N VAL A 16 4.16 0.95 -1.86
CA VAL A 16 3.79 2.09 -2.73
C VAL A 16 2.67 1.71 -3.70
N ILE A 17 2.75 0.53 -4.32
CA ILE A 17 1.73 0.04 -5.26
C ILE A 17 0.38 -0.12 -4.56
N GLU A 18 0.35 -0.77 -3.40
CA GLU A 18 -0.89 -1.01 -2.65
C GLU A 18 -1.49 0.30 -2.13
N SER A 19 -0.69 1.23 -1.57
CA SER A 19 -1.20 2.54 -1.14
C SER A 19 -1.77 3.35 -2.32
N CYS A 20 -1.14 3.29 -3.50
CA CYS A 20 -1.71 3.91 -4.71
C CYS A 20 -3.03 3.27 -5.11
N ALA A 21 -3.15 1.94 -5.00
CA ALA A 21 -4.37 1.21 -5.30
C ALA A 21 -5.49 1.60 -4.32
N THR A 22 -5.23 1.60 -3.01
CA THR A 22 -6.19 2.04 -1.98
C THR A 22 -6.76 3.42 -2.31
N ILE A 23 -5.90 4.42 -2.56
CA ILE A 23 -6.34 5.79 -2.88
C ILE A 23 -7.16 5.84 -4.18
N PHE A 24 -6.70 5.12 -5.21
CA PHE A 24 -7.39 5.11 -6.51
C PHE A 24 -8.79 4.50 -6.39
N TYR A 25 -8.89 3.30 -5.81
CA TYR A 25 -10.16 2.59 -5.71
C TYR A 25 -11.11 3.28 -4.73
N GLU A 26 -10.63 3.81 -3.60
CA GLU A 26 -11.45 4.57 -2.66
C GLU A 26 -12.08 5.81 -3.33
N LYS A 27 -11.27 6.62 -4.03
CA LYS A 27 -11.72 7.91 -4.58
C LYS A 27 -12.44 7.79 -5.92
N LEU A 28 -12.01 6.88 -6.78
CA LEU A 28 -12.45 6.81 -8.18
C LEU A 28 -13.17 5.51 -8.53
N GLY A 29 -13.06 4.46 -7.70
CA GLY A 29 -13.64 3.16 -8.00
C GLY A 29 -15.17 3.19 -8.13
N SER A 30 -15.84 4.08 -7.38
CA SER A 30 -17.29 4.25 -7.41
C SER A 30 -17.83 4.72 -8.77
N ILE A 31 -17.03 5.43 -9.57
CA ILE A 31 -17.39 5.88 -10.92
C ILE A 31 -17.70 4.67 -11.84
N PHE A 32 -17.09 3.52 -11.57
CA PHE A 32 -17.20 2.33 -12.39
C PHE A 32 -18.28 1.34 -11.92
N PHE A 33 -19.09 1.69 -10.93
CA PHE A 33 -20.09 0.75 -10.36
C PHE A 33 -21.22 0.36 -11.31
N ASN A 34 -21.47 1.14 -12.36
CA ASN A 34 -22.43 0.82 -13.43
C ASN A 34 -21.73 0.36 -14.73
N HIS A 35 -20.42 0.16 -14.71
CA HIS A 35 -19.65 -0.34 -15.86
C HIS A 35 -19.58 -1.87 -15.83
N LYS A 36 -19.30 -2.52 -16.98
CA LYS A 36 -19.08 -3.98 -17.07
C LYS A 36 -17.99 -4.50 -16.13
N ALA A 37 -17.10 -3.63 -15.68
CA ALA A 37 -16.02 -3.93 -14.73
C ALA A 37 -16.41 -3.70 -13.25
N ALA A 38 -17.67 -3.39 -12.92
CA ALA A 38 -18.08 -3.03 -11.56
C ALA A 38 -17.64 -4.05 -10.49
N LYS A 39 -17.68 -5.35 -10.81
CA LYS A 39 -17.21 -6.40 -9.90
C LYS A 39 -15.73 -6.23 -9.55
N HIS A 40 -14.88 -5.96 -10.54
CA HIS A 40 -13.44 -5.75 -10.33
C HIS A 40 -13.18 -4.56 -9.40
N PHE A 41 -13.80 -3.41 -9.66
CA PHE A 41 -13.63 -2.22 -8.83
C PHE A 41 -14.17 -2.41 -7.41
N LYS A 42 -15.31 -3.08 -7.24
CA LYS A 42 -15.86 -3.41 -5.91
C LYS A 42 -14.96 -4.36 -5.12
N THR A 43 -14.36 -5.33 -5.79
CA THR A 43 -13.41 -6.25 -5.16
C THR A 43 -12.18 -5.50 -4.66
N HIS A 44 -11.57 -4.66 -5.50
CA HIS A 44 -10.38 -3.90 -5.11
C HIS A 44 -10.66 -2.85 -4.01
N MET A 45 -11.80 -2.13 -4.08
CA MET A 45 -12.20 -1.23 -2.99
C MET A 45 -12.34 -1.93 -1.63
N HIS A 46 -12.64 -3.23 -1.62
CA HIS A 46 -12.77 -4.00 -0.39
C HIS A 46 -11.45 -4.61 0.09
N LEU A 47 -10.64 -5.14 -0.84
CA LEU A 47 -9.46 -5.95 -0.52
C LEU A 47 -8.15 -5.15 -0.45
N ASP A 48 -8.00 -4.08 -1.23
CA ASP A 48 -6.73 -3.33 -1.29
C ASP A 48 -6.32 -2.72 0.07
N PRO A 49 -7.23 -2.25 0.94
CA PRO A 49 -6.85 -1.87 2.31
C PRO A 49 -6.21 -3.00 3.12
N GLU A 50 -6.61 -4.26 2.90
CA GLU A 50 -6.02 -5.42 3.57
C GLU A 50 -4.61 -5.72 3.04
N HIS A 51 -4.39 -5.54 1.73
CA HIS A 51 -3.06 -5.70 1.12
C HIS A 51 -2.07 -4.64 1.65
N GLU A 52 -2.49 -3.37 1.73
CA GLU A 52 -1.69 -2.30 2.30
C GLU A 52 -1.31 -2.58 3.76
N GLN A 53 -2.29 -3.02 4.56
CA GLN A 53 -2.04 -3.37 5.96
C GLN A 53 -1.06 -4.56 6.12
N MET A 54 -1.13 -5.55 5.23
CA MET A 54 -0.20 -6.68 5.20
C MET A 54 1.25 -6.22 4.96
N GLY A 55 1.47 -5.27 4.05
CA GLY A 55 2.79 -4.69 3.80
C GLY A 55 3.34 -3.92 5.00
N ILE A 56 2.47 -3.16 5.68
CA ILE A 56 2.82 -2.44 6.93
C ILE A 56 3.20 -3.42 8.04
N ASP A 57 2.44 -4.50 8.20
CA ASP A 57 2.69 -5.48 9.25
C ASP A 57 3.99 -6.25 9.02
N LEU A 58 4.32 -6.54 7.75
CA LEU A 58 5.62 -7.08 7.38
C LEU A 58 6.76 -6.12 7.77
N LEU A 59 6.62 -4.82 7.49
CA LEU A 59 7.61 -3.81 7.87
C LEU A 59 7.79 -3.69 9.39
N LYS A 60 6.72 -3.88 10.19
CA LYS A 60 6.82 -3.90 11.66
C LYS A 60 7.61 -5.11 12.18
N GLN A 61 7.54 -6.24 11.48
CA GLN A 61 8.21 -7.49 11.87
C GLN A 61 9.66 -7.56 11.40
N ILE A 62 9.98 -6.93 10.27
CA ILE A 62 11.37 -6.76 9.87
C ILE A 62 11.99 -5.81 10.90
N ASN A 63 13.07 -6.26 11.56
CA ASN A 63 13.83 -5.43 12.50
C ASN A 63 14.61 -4.36 11.73
N ILE A 64 13.88 -3.45 11.09
CA ILE A 64 14.44 -2.29 10.44
C ILE A 64 14.76 -1.31 11.57
N ASN A 65 15.99 -1.41 12.09
CA ASN A 65 16.55 -0.40 13.00
C ASN A 65 16.58 1.01 12.37
N ASP A 66 16.19 1.14 11.10
CA ASP A 66 16.00 2.40 10.41
C ASP A 66 14.58 2.95 10.64
N SER A 67 14.41 3.54 11.83
CA SER A 67 13.29 4.42 12.19
C SER A 67 12.98 5.53 11.17
N SER A 68 13.87 5.75 10.20
CA SER A 68 13.70 6.66 9.06
C SER A 68 12.55 6.28 8.13
N LEU A 69 12.34 4.99 7.82
CA LEU A 69 11.28 4.56 6.89
C LEU A 69 9.88 4.76 7.49
N LEU A 70 9.69 4.39 8.75
CA LEU A 70 8.44 4.64 9.48
C LEU A 70 8.16 6.14 9.66
N ASN A 71 9.21 6.96 9.83
CA ASN A 71 9.07 8.41 9.95
C ASN A 71 8.72 9.09 8.62
N ILE A 72 9.18 8.55 7.49
CA ILE A 72 8.80 9.04 6.15
C ILE A 72 7.30 8.79 5.92
N GLN A 73 6.77 7.64 6.32
CA GLN A 73 5.32 7.38 6.27
C GLN A 73 4.53 8.31 7.18
N LYS A 74 4.89 8.40 8.47
CA LYS A 74 4.16 9.25 9.43
C LYS A 74 4.15 10.75 9.06
N LYS A 75 5.18 11.24 8.37
CA LYS A 75 5.22 12.64 7.88
C LYS A 75 4.36 12.87 6.63
N ALA A 76 4.07 11.83 5.86
CA ALA A 76 3.26 11.95 4.65
C ALA A 76 1.75 12.04 4.94
N GLY A 77 1.33 11.83 6.19
CA GLY A 77 -0.09 11.90 6.59
C GLY A 77 -0.92 10.72 6.07
N ILE A 78 -0.27 9.59 5.84
CA ILE A 78 -0.88 8.27 5.61
C ILE A 78 -0.70 7.47 6.91
#